data_AF-M1ECQ2-F1
#
_entry.id   AF-M1ECQ2-F1
#
_cell.length_a   1.000
_cell.length_b   1.000
_cell.length_c   1.000
_cell.angle_alpha   90.00
_cell.angle_beta   90.00
_cell.angle_gamma   90.00
#
_symmetry.space_group_name_H-M   'P 1'
#
loop_
_entity.id
_entity.type
_entity.pdbx_description
1 polymer ?
#
loop_
_entity_poly.entity_id
_entity_poly.type
_entity_poly.pdbx_seq_one_letter_code
_entity_poly.pdbx_strand_id
1 'polypeptide(L)'
;EPTNMLDVRAILWLENYLQTWPSTILVVSHDRNFLNAIATDIIHLHSQRLDGYRGDFETFIKSKQERLLNQQREYEAQQQYRQHIQVFIDRFRYNANRASQVQSKLKMLEKLPELKPVDK
;
A
#
# COMPACT_ATOMS: atom_id res chain seq x y z
N GLU A 1 16.85 -15.87 12.21
CA GLU A 1 16.61 -16.54 10.91
C GLU A 1 16.97 -18.01 11.00
N PRO A 2 16.00 -18.93 10.86
CA PRO A 2 16.25 -20.37 10.95
C PRO A 2 16.92 -20.95 9.69
N THR A 3 16.95 -20.23 8.57
CA THR A 3 17.43 -20.71 7.27
C THR A 3 18.93 -20.55 7.04
N ASN A 4 19.63 -19.77 7.87
CA ASN A 4 20.99 -19.30 7.57
C ASN A 4 22.09 -20.37 7.68
N MET A 5 21.74 -21.63 8.03
CA MET A 5 22.67 -22.75 8.22
C MET A 5 22.07 -24.12 7.79
N LEU A 6 20.94 -24.16 7.09
CA LEU A 6 20.23 -25.41 6.74
C LEU A 6 20.46 -25.82 5.28
N ASP A 7 20.82 -27.09 5.07
CA ASP A 7 20.84 -27.72 3.74
C ASP A 7 19.40 -27.85 3.20
N VAL A 8 19.22 -27.90 1.88
CA VAL A 8 17.89 -27.86 1.23
C VAL A 8 16.93 -28.93 1.76
N ARG A 9 17.47 -30.12 2.08
CA ARG A 9 16.70 -31.23 2.67
C ARG A 9 16.18 -30.90 4.08
N ALA A 10 16.94 -30.16 4.87
CA ALA A 10 16.56 -29.78 6.21
C ALA A 10 15.49 -28.68 6.21
N ILE A 11 15.53 -27.77 5.22
CA ILE A 11 14.47 -26.78 5.00
C ILE A 11 13.16 -27.48 4.65
N LEU A 12 13.18 -28.42 3.70
CA LEU A 12 11.98 -29.20 3.33
C LEU A 12 11.42 -29.99 4.51
N TRP A 13 12.28 -30.61 5.32
CA TRP A 13 11.83 -31.30 6.54
C TRP A 13 11.16 -30.32 7.52
N LEU A 14 11.77 -29.16 7.73
CA LEU A 14 11.25 -28.13 8.62
C LEU A 14 9.91 -27.58 8.13
N GLU A 15 9.75 -27.33 6.83
CA GLU A 15 8.48 -26.89 6.23
C GLU A 15 7.36 -27.88 6.52
N ASN A 16 7.58 -29.17 6.23
CA ASN A 16 6.59 -30.23 6.49
C ASN A 16 6.26 -30.35 7.99
N TYR A 17 7.28 -30.25 8.84
CA TYR A 17 7.11 -30.29 10.29
C TYR A 17 6.25 -29.13 10.79
N LEU A 18 6.53 -27.90 10.33
CA LEU A 18 5.79 -26.71 10.74
C LEU A 18 4.36 -26.69 10.19
N GLN A 19 4.12 -27.21 9.00
CA GLN A 19 2.76 -27.35 8.44
C GLN A 19 1.86 -28.28 9.27
N THR A 20 2.44 -29.27 9.94
CA THR A 20 1.70 -30.20 10.81
C THR A 20 1.66 -29.74 12.26
N TRP A 21 2.21 -28.57 12.57
CA TRP A 21 2.30 -28.07 13.93
C TRP A 21 0.92 -27.66 14.45
N PRO A 22 0.47 -28.17 15.62
CA PRO A 22 -0.90 -28.01 16.07
C PRO A 22 -1.21 -26.62 16.67
N SER A 23 -0.22 -25.73 16.78
CA SER A 23 -0.33 -24.44 17.46
C SER A 23 0.11 -23.27 16.58
N THR A 24 -0.19 -22.05 17.00
CA THR A 24 0.27 -20.85 16.29
C THR A 24 1.77 -20.65 16.50
N ILE A 25 2.48 -20.40 15.42
CA ILE A 25 3.90 -20.06 15.42
C ILE A 25 4.09 -18.68 14.80
N LEU A 26 5.00 -17.88 15.36
CA LEU A 26 5.46 -16.64 14.76
C LEU A 26 6.85 -16.86 14.19
N VAL A 27 6.99 -16.63 12.88
CA VAL A 27 8.23 -16.91 12.17
C VAL A 27 8.72 -15.65 11.47
N VAL A 28 10.02 -15.38 11.60
CA VAL A 28 10.72 -14.29 10.90
C VAL A 28 11.81 -14.90 10.05
N SER A 29 11.68 -14.74 8.74
CA SER A 29 12.62 -15.27 7.74
C SER A 29 12.75 -14.27 6.59
N HIS A 30 13.91 -14.26 5.93
CA HIS A 30 14.12 -13.55 4.67
C HIS A 30 13.90 -14.46 3.44
N ASP A 31 13.72 -15.77 3.66
CA ASP A 31 13.44 -16.74 2.58
C ASP A 31 11.96 -16.70 2.18
N ARG A 32 11.73 -16.25 0.94
CA ARG A 32 10.39 -16.10 0.36
C ARG A 32 9.70 -17.44 0.12
N ASN A 33 10.43 -18.47 -0.30
CA ASN A 33 9.84 -19.77 -0.63
C ASN A 33 9.37 -20.46 0.64
N PHE A 34 10.21 -20.40 1.68
CA PHE A 34 9.86 -20.91 3.00
C PHE A 34 8.64 -20.19 3.58
N LEU A 35 8.63 -18.85 3.58
CA LEU A 35 7.46 -18.08 4.03
C LEU A 35 6.22 -18.43 3.21
N ASN A 36 6.35 -18.61 1.89
CA ASN A 36 5.21 -18.98 1.05
C ASN A 36 4.68 -20.39 1.36
N ALA A 37 5.55 -21.31 1.75
CA ALA A 37 5.16 -22.69 2.06
C ALA A 37 4.48 -22.85 3.42
N ILE A 38 4.86 -22.05 4.43
CA ILE A 38 4.37 -22.23 5.81
C ILE A 38 3.42 -21.13 6.30
N ALA A 39 3.45 -19.93 5.73
CA ALA A 39 2.68 -18.81 6.25
C ALA A 39 1.20 -18.90 5.85
N THR A 40 0.32 -18.77 6.83
CA THR A 40 -1.13 -18.61 6.60
C THR A 40 -1.56 -17.16 6.64
N ASP A 41 -0.80 -16.32 7.33
CA ASP A 41 -1.00 -14.89 7.47
C ASP A 41 0.36 -14.18 7.52
N ILE A 42 0.45 -13.01 6.91
CA ILE A 42 1.65 -12.16 6.90
C ILE A 42 1.34 -10.87 7.65
N ILE A 43 2.20 -10.54 8.62
CA ILE A 43 2.17 -9.25 9.30
C ILE A 43 3.28 -8.38 8.70
N HIS A 44 2.89 -7.31 8.04
CA HIS A 44 3.81 -6.35 7.43
C HIS A 44 4.00 -5.14 8.34
N LEU A 45 5.19 -5.02 8.92
CA LEU A 45 5.61 -3.85 9.68
C LEU A 45 6.19 -2.80 8.73
N HIS A 46 5.53 -1.64 8.65
CA HIS A 46 6.01 -0.48 7.88
C HIS A 46 5.54 0.82 8.52
N SER A 47 6.31 1.90 8.41
CA SER A 47 5.91 3.23 8.92
C SER A 47 5.34 3.24 10.35
N GLN A 48 5.95 2.45 11.26
CA GLN A 48 5.50 2.25 12.65
C GLN A 48 4.07 1.68 12.77
N ARG A 49 3.58 0.99 11.74
CA ARG A 49 2.27 0.35 11.65
C ARG A 49 2.42 -1.12 11.30
N LEU A 50 1.46 -1.92 11.77
CA LEU A 50 1.36 -3.35 11.47
C LEU A 50 0.09 -3.56 10.63
N ASP A 51 0.28 -4.00 9.39
CA ASP A 51 -0.82 -4.39 8.51
C ASP A 51 -0.84 -5.92 8.38
N GLY A 52 -1.99 -6.53 8.65
CA GLY A 52 -2.20 -7.97 8.50
C GLY A 52 -2.72 -8.32 7.10
N TYR A 53 -2.15 -9.36 6.52
CA TYR A 53 -2.53 -9.91 5.22
C TYR A 53 -2.81 -11.39 5.39
N ARG A 54 -3.97 -11.85 4.91
CA ARG A 54 -4.33 -13.26 4.95
C ARG A 54 -3.82 -13.96 3.69
N GLY A 55 -3.24 -15.14 3.87
CA GLY A 55 -2.67 -15.95 2.81
C GLY A 55 -1.15 -16.04 2.87
N ASP A 56 -0.60 -16.59 1.79
CA ASP A 56 0.82 -16.85 1.64
C ASP A 56 1.62 -15.56 1.31
N PHE A 57 2.93 -15.72 1.20
CA PHE A 57 3.85 -14.62 0.92
C PHE A 57 3.60 -13.99 -0.46
N GLU A 58 3.31 -14.79 -1.48
CA GLU A 58 3.00 -14.28 -2.82
C GLU A 58 1.73 -13.43 -2.84
N THR A 59 0.67 -13.88 -2.17
CA THR A 59 -0.59 -13.15 -2.03
C THR A 59 -0.34 -11.82 -1.33
N PHE A 60 0.45 -11.81 -0.25
CA PHE A 60 0.88 -10.59 0.40
C PHE A 60 1.55 -9.60 -0.56
N ILE A 61 2.52 -10.07 -1.36
CA ILE A 61 3.23 -9.20 -2.32
C ILE A 61 2.28 -8.63 -3.37
N LYS A 62 1.40 -9.46 -3.94
CA LYS A 62 0.39 -9.03 -4.92
C LYS A 62 -0.54 -7.98 -4.32
N SER A 63 -1.13 -8.25 -3.15
CA SER A 63 -2.03 -7.32 -2.48
C SER A 63 -1.33 -6.01 -2.07
N LYS A 64 -0.06 -6.07 -1.64
CA LYS A 64 0.74 -4.88 -1.35
C LYS A 64 0.96 -4.02 -2.60
N GLN A 65 1.31 -4.64 -3.73
CA GLN A 65 1.50 -3.94 -5.00
C GLN A 65 0.20 -3.31 -5.51
N GLU A 66 -0.91 -4.05 -5.47
CA GLU A 66 -2.22 -3.53 -5.87
C GLU A 66 -2.65 -2.33 -5.01
N ARG A 67 -2.45 -2.41 -3.70
CA ARG A 67 -2.72 -1.29 -2.78
C ARG A 67 -1.89 -0.06 -3.13
N LEU A 68 -0.60 -0.24 -3.41
CA LEU A 68 0.29 0.85 -3.81
C LEU A 68 -0.15 1.49 -5.12
N LEU A 69 -0.49 0.68 -6.12
CA LEU A 69 -0.97 1.16 -7.43
C LEU A 69 -2.29 1.91 -7.30
N ASN A 70 -3.22 1.42 -6.49
CA ASN A 70 -4.50 2.10 -6.26
C ASN A 70 -4.30 3.45 -5.56
N GLN A 71 -3.46 3.50 -4.54
CA GLN A 71 -3.09 4.76 -3.86
C GLN A 71 -2.45 5.76 -4.83
N GLN A 72 -1.56 5.28 -5.72
CA GLN A 72 -0.93 6.12 -6.71
C GLN A 72 -1.94 6.67 -7.74
N ARG A 73 -2.86 5.85 -8.22
CA ARG A 73 -3.93 6.28 -9.15
C ARG A 73 -4.87 7.30 -8.51
N GLU A 74 -5.28 7.08 -7.25
CA GLU A 74 -6.12 8.02 -6.50
C GLU A 74 -5.41 9.37 -6.33
N TYR A 75 -4.11 9.34 -5.97
CA TYR A 75 -3.28 10.52 -5.87
C TYR A 75 -3.19 11.28 -7.20
N GLU A 76 -2.88 10.58 -8.30
CA GLU A 76 -2.78 11.19 -9.64
C GLU A 76 -4.11 11.79 -10.10
N ALA A 77 -5.23 11.11 -9.87
CA ALA A 77 -6.55 11.61 -10.20
C ALA A 77 -6.90 12.88 -9.40
N GLN A 78 -6.58 12.89 -8.11
CA GLN A 78 -6.82 14.05 -7.25
C GLN A 78 -5.91 15.24 -7.64
N GLN A 79 -4.66 14.98 -8.04
CA GLN A 79 -3.76 16.00 -8.57
C GLN A 79 -4.27 16.61 -9.87
N GLN A 80 -4.69 15.79 -10.83
CA GLN A 80 -5.25 16.25 -12.10
C GLN A 80 -6.52 17.09 -11.88
N TYR A 81 -7.39 16.66 -10.96
CA TYR A 81 -8.59 17.40 -10.60
C TYR A 81 -8.28 18.78 -10.02
N ARG A 82 -7.31 18.86 -9.09
CA ARG A 82 -6.84 20.14 -8.53
C ARG A 82 -6.24 21.04 -9.61
N GLN A 83 -5.40 20.49 -10.48
CA GLN A 83 -4.79 21.25 -11.57
C GLN A 83 -5.84 21.81 -12.52
N HIS A 84 -6.84 21.01 -12.89
CA HIS A 84 -7.94 21.46 -13.75
C HIS A 84 -8.72 22.64 -13.14
N ILE A 85 -9.03 22.56 -11.84
CA ILE A 85 -9.69 23.66 -11.12
C ILE A 85 -8.79 24.90 -11.07
N GLN A 86 -7.50 24.70 -10.78
CA GLN A 86 -6.53 25.79 -10.68
C GLN A 86 -6.42 26.57 -12.00
N VAL A 87 -6.31 25.87 -13.14
CA VAL A 87 -6.29 26.50 -14.47
C VAL A 87 -7.55 27.31 -14.75
N PHE A 88 -8.72 26.84 -14.32
CA PHE A 88 -9.97 27.60 -14.45
C PHE A 88 -9.94 28.87 -13.59
N ILE A 89 -9.50 28.76 -12.34
CA ILE A 89 -9.37 29.90 -11.43
C ILE A 89 -8.43 30.94 -12.03
N ASP A 90 -7.23 30.54 -12.46
CA ASP A 90 -6.21 31.45 -12.97
C ASP A 90 -6.67 32.17 -14.25
N ARG A 91 -7.35 31.45 -15.15
CA ARG A 91 -7.88 32.02 -16.39
C ARG A 91 -8.98 33.06 -16.17
N PHE A 92 -9.84 32.84 -15.18
CA PHE A 92 -11.03 33.66 -14.98
C PHE A 92 -10.97 34.55 -13.73
N ARG A 93 -9.84 34.59 -13.02
CA ARG A 93 -9.65 35.35 -11.77
C ARG A 93 -10.00 36.83 -11.90
N TYR A 94 -9.68 37.43 -13.05
CA TYR A 94 -9.91 38.85 -13.32
C TYR A 94 -11.20 39.12 -14.13
N ASN A 95 -12.01 38.09 -14.42
CA ASN A 95 -13.25 38.25 -15.16
C ASN A 95 -14.43 38.49 -14.20
N ALA A 96 -14.93 39.72 -14.15
CA ALA A 96 -16.02 40.13 -13.26
C ALA A 96 -17.29 39.28 -13.43
N ASN A 97 -17.64 38.88 -14.66
CA ASN A 97 -18.84 38.08 -14.95
C ASN A 97 -18.74 36.64 -14.44
N ARG A 98 -17.52 36.15 -14.14
CA ARG A 98 -17.29 34.78 -13.64
C ARG A 98 -16.79 34.74 -12.20
N ALA A 99 -16.79 35.88 -11.50
CA ALA A 99 -16.27 36.01 -10.14
C ALA A 99 -16.92 35.02 -9.16
N SER A 100 -18.26 34.83 -9.23
CA SER A 100 -18.96 33.88 -8.35
C SER A 100 -18.53 32.42 -8.56
N GLN A 101 -18.30 32.03 -9.82
CA GLN A 101 -17.85 30.67 -10.17
C GLN A 101 -16.41 30.42 -9.72
N VAL A 102 -15.53 31.41 -9.88
CA VAL A 102 -14.14 31.35 -9.40
C VAL A 102 -14.11 31.24 -7.88
N GLN A 103 -14.88 32.05 -7.16
CA GLN A 103 -14.98 32.00 -5.70
C GLN A 103 -15.52 30.65 -5.19
N SER A 104 -16.53 30.08 -5.86
CA SER A 104 -17.05 28.75 -5.54
C SER A 104 -15.98 27.66 -5.71
N LYS A 105 -15.27 27.66 -6.85
CA LYS A 105 -14.20 26.70 -7.13
C LYS A 105 -12.98 26.85 -6.22
N LEU A 106 -12.64 28.08 -5.82
CA LEU A 106 -11.59 28.35 -4.83
C LEU A 106 -11.93 27.70 -3.49
N LYS A 107 -13.16 27.91 -2.99
CA LYS A 107 -13.66 27.26 -1.77
C LYS A 107 -13.69 25.73 -1.89
N MET A 108 -13.98 25.19 -3.07
CA MET A 108 -13.89 23.74 -3.30
C MET A 108 -12.45 23.24 -3.18
N LEU A 109 -11.48 23.94 -3.77
CA LEU A 109 -10.07 23.57 -3.72
C LEU A 109 -9.52 23.57 -2.28
N GLU A 110 -9.91 24.55 -1.47
CA GLU A 110 -9.53 24.66 -0.05
C GLU A 110 -10.10 23.53 0.80
N LYS A 111 -11.29 23.03 0.46
CA LYS A 111 -11.95 21.93 1.18
C LYS A 111 -11.44 20.54 0.79
N LEU A 112 -10.69 20.41 -0.31
CA LEU A 112 -10.17 19.12 -0.72
C LEU A 112 -9.09 18.64 0.27
N PRO A 113 -9.14 17.37 0.72
CA PRO A 113 -8.21 16.84 1.70
C PRO A 113 -6.77 16.90 1.21
N GLU A 114 -5.83 17.17 2.13
CA GLU A 114 -4.40 17.25 1.82
C GLU A 114 -3.90 15.97 1.14
N LEU A 115 -3.15 16.18 0.05
CA LEU A 115 -2.52 15.11 -0.70
C LEU A 115 -1.27 14.65 0.06
N LYS A 116 -1.30 13.43 0.56
CA LYS A 116 -0.10 12.77 1.06
C LYS A 116 0.53 11.99 -0.10
N PRO A 117 1.83 12.17 -0.38
CA PRO A 117 2.51 11.33 -1.35
C PRO A 117 2.43 9.87 -0.88
N VAL A 118 2.35 8.95 -1.84
CA VAL A 118 2.42 7.51 -1.54
C VAL A 118 3.85 7.22 -1.09
N ASP A 119 4.02 6.87 0.18
CA ASP A 119 5.31 6.46 0.74
C ASP A 119 5.78 5.16 0.06
N LYS A 120 7.06 5.11 -0.33
CA LYS A 120 7.68 3.95 -0.99
C LYS A 120 8.13 2.88 0.00
#